data_AF-A0A379SRS0-F1
#
_entry.id   AF-A0A379SRS0-F1
#
_cell.length_a   1.000
_cell.length_b   1.000
_cell.length_c   1.000
_cell.angle_alpha   90.00
_cell.angle_beta   90.00
_cell.angle_gamma   90.00
#
_symmetry.space_group_name_H-M   'P 1'
#
loop_
_entity.id
_entity.type
_entity.pdbx_description
1 polymer ?
#
loop_
_entity_poly.entity_id
_entity_poly.type
_entity_poly.pdbx_seq_one_letter_code
_entity_poly.pdbx_strand_id
1 'polypeptide(L)'
;MTAAAPATPPLINAEPTEPAPANQAPVVAQTAPSREVKLTFAQIAPPPGSMALRGVNPNGGIEFGMRSDEVASKAVLNLEYTPSPSLLPVQSQLKVYLNDELMGVLPVTKEQLGKKTLAQVPINPLFITDFNRVRLEFVGHYRDVCENPASSTLWLDIGRNSALDLTYSMLAVNNDLSHFPVPFFDPRDNRPVTLPMVFADVPDLAQQQAASIVASWFGSRAAGAVSASRCCIITCRIAMRSCSPPTIDAPISCAIILRLTRRLLR
;
A
#
# COMPACT_ATOMS: atom_id res chain seq x y z
N MET A 1 44.27 12.42 -82.37
CA MET A 1 43.80 12.83 -81.03
C MET A 1 42.87 11.74 -80.55
N THR A 2 43.30 10.92 -79.59
CA THR A 2 42.48 9.79 -79.13
C THR A 2 42.72 9.62 -77.63
N ALA A 3 41.68 9.91 -76.86
CA ALA A 3 41.64 9.77 -75.41
C ALA A 3 41.33 8.31 -75.04
N ALA A 4 41.94 7.80 -73.96
CA ALA A 4 41.63 6.51 -73.36
C ALA A 4 41.40 6.67 -71.85
N ALA A 5 40.29 6.09 -71.40
CA ALA A 5 39.78 6.05 -70.03
C ALA A 5 40.55 5.06 -69.13
N PRO A 6 40.48 5.17 -67.79
CA PRO A 6 41.05 4.19 -66.86
C PRO A 6 40.01 3.13 -66.43
N ALA A 7 40.49 1.90 -66.22
CA ALA A 7 39.70 0.76 -65.76
C ALA A 7 40.01 0.40 -64.29
N THR A 8 38.95 0.04 -63.57
CA THR A 8 38.87 -0.32 -62.14
C THR A 8 39.30 -1.77 -61.88
N PRO A 9 40.00 -2.09 -60.76
CA PRO A 9 40.31 -3.47 -60.35
C PRO A 9 39.18 -4.15 -59.52
N PRO A 10 39.19 -5.50 -59.38
CA PRO A 10 38.03 -6.29 -58.99
C PRO A 10 37.90 -6.64 -57.49
N LEU A 11 36.68 -7.07 -57.15
CA LEU A 11 36.15 -7.50 -55.85
C LEU A 11 36.82 -8.76 -55.28
N ILE A 12 37.10 -8.76 -53.97
CA ILE A 12 37.58 -9.92 -53.19
C ILE A 12 36.44 -10.38 -52.26
N ASN A 13 36.08 -11.66 -52.35
CA ASN A 13 35.17 -12.35 -51.45
C ASN A 13 35.79 -12.48 -50.04
N ALA A 14 35.03 -12.12 -49.00
CA ALA A 14 35.35 -12.45 -47.61
C ALA A 14 34.26 -13.38 -47.05
N GLU A 15 34.72 -14.52 -46.53
CA GLU A 15 33.96 -15.59 -45.89
C GLU A 15 33.47 -15.17 -44.48
N PRO A 16 32.35 -15.71 -43.96
CA PRO A 16 31.75 -15.24 -42.72
C PRO A 16 32.58 -15.67 -41.50
N THR A 17 33.06 -14.70 -40.72
CA THR A 17 33.68 -14.94 -39.42
C THR A 17 32.60 -15.26 -38.38
N GLU A 18 32.67 -16.45 -37.81
CA GLU A 18 31.88 -16.93 -36.67
C GLU A 18 32.12 -16.04 -35.42
N PRO A 19 31.09 -15.49 -34.77
CA PRO A 19 31.29 -14.65 -33.60
C PRO A 19 31.57 -15.48 -32.34
N ALA A 20 32.68 -15.16 -31.67
CA ALA A 20 33.08 -15.67 -30.37
C ALA A 20 31.98 -15.49 -29.30
N PRO A 21 31.88 -16.37 -28.29
CA PRO A 21 30.83 -16.31 -27.28
C PRO A 21 31.00 -15.08 -26.39
N ALA A 22 30.04 -14.16 -26.49
CA ALA A 22 29.92 -13.06 -25.54
C ALA A 22 29.56 -13.63 -24.17
N ASN A 23 30.44 -13.41 -23.20
CA ASN A 23 30.20 -13.62 -21.77
C ASN A 23 28.86 -12.97 -21.39
N GLN A 24 27.82 -13.79 -21.20
CA GLN A 24 26.60 -13.37 -20.55
C GLN A 24 26.93 -13.12 -19.07
N ALA A 25 27.25 -11.87 -18.73
CA ALA A 25 27.12 -11.42 -17.35
C ALA A 25 25.68 -11.74 -16.93
N PRO A 26 25.45 -12.42 -15.79
CA PRO A 26 24.09 -12.63 -15.32
C PRO A 26 23.49 -11.25 -15.14
N VAL A 27 22.42 -10.97 -15.89
CA VAL A 27 21.53 -9.85 -15.59
C VAL A 27 20.95 -10.24 -14.24
N VAL A 28 21.59 -9.80 -13.16
CA VAL A 28 20.98 -9.82 -11.85
C VAL A 28 19.83 -8.85 -12.02
N ALA A 29 18.65 -9.38 -12.34
CA ALA A 29 17.41 -8.68 -12.10
C ALA A 29 17.52 -8.25 -10.64
N GLN A 30 17.76 -6.96 -10.42
CA GLN A 30 17.62 -6.38 -9.09
C GLN A 30 16.14 -6.49 -8.80
N THR A 31 15.73 -7.64 -8.25
CA THR A 31 14.42 -7.80 -7.67
C THR A 31 14.44 -6.89 -6.46
N ALA A 32 14.05 -5.64 -6.68
CA ALA A 32 13.83 -4.70 -5.61
C ALA A 32 12.95 -5.41 -4.57
N PRO A 33 13.30 -5.33 -3.28
CA PRO A 33 12.55 -6.05 -2.26
C PRO A 33 11.09 -5.62 -2.34
N SER A 34 10.22 -6.59 -2.58
CA SER A 34 8.79 -6.39 -2.66
C SER A 34 8.13 -6.78 -1.35
N ARG A 35 7.04 -6.08 -1.03
CA ARG A 35 6.26 -6.31 0.19
C ARG A 35 4.79 -6.38 -0.16
N GLU A 36 4.15 -7.45 0.31
CA GLU A 36 2.70 -7.60 0.24
C GLU A 36 2.03 -6.98 1.47
N VAL A 37 0.94 -6.26 1.23
CA VAL A 37 0.18 -5.55 2.25
C VAL A 37 -1.30 -5.77 1.99
N LYS A 38 -2.00 -6.23 3.03
CA LYS A 38 -3.46 -6.37 3.02
C LYS A 38 -4.09 -5.31 3.90
N LEU A 39 -4.73 -4.34 3.28
CA LEU A 39 -5.46 -3.28 3.98
C LEU A 39 -6.94 -3.68 4.08
N THR A 40 -7.38 -4.03 5.28
CA THR A 40 -8.79 -4.42 5.52
C THR A 40 -9.67 -3.20 5.71
N PHE A 41 -10.93 -3.26 5.25
CA PHE A 41 -11.88 -2.16 5.43
C PHE A 41 -12.12 -1.84 6.91
N ALA A 42 -12.01 -2.82 7.80
CA ALA A 42 -12.05 -2.58 9.24
C ALA A 42 -10.97 -1.60 9.76
N GLN A 43 -9.87 -1.43 9.03
CA GLN A 43 -8.77 -0.52 9.40
C GLN A 43 -8.84 0.82 8.66
N ILE A 44 -9.22 0.82 7.38
CA ILE A 44 -9.12 1.99 6.49
C ILE A 44 -10.46 2.65 6.17
N ALA A 45 -11.59 1.96 6.38
CA ALA A 45 -12.90 2.54 6.16
C ALA A 45 -13.37 3.30 7.41
N PRO A 46 -14.23 4.32 7.25
CA PRO A 46 -14.86 4.99 8.37
C PRO A 46 -15.53 3.99 9.32
N PRO A 47 -15.44 4.17 10.65
CA PRO A 47 -16.12 3.31 11.61
C PRO A 47 -17.62 3.20 11.27
N PRO A 48 -18.20 1.98 11.21
CA PRO A 48 -17.75 0.71 11.79
C PRO A 48 -16.89 -0.20 10.87
N GLY A 49 -16.43 0.28 9.71
CA GLY A 49 -15.66 -0.52 8.76
C GLY A 49 -16.52 -1.26 7.73
N SER A 50 -17.83 -1.05 7.73
CA SER A 50 -18.77 -1.46 6.68
C SER A 50 -19.47 -0.22 6.14
N MET A 51 -19.88 -0.25 4.87
CA MET A 51 -20.54 0.88 4.23
C MET A 51 -21.90 0.47 3.70
N ALA A 52 -22.90 1.28 3.97
CA ALA A 52 -24.25 1.10 3.49
C ALA A 52 -24.49 2.12 2.36
N LEU A 53 -24.43 1.66 1.11
CA LEU A 53 -24.75 2.49 -0.05
C LEU A 53 -26.28 2.45 -0.22
N ARG A 54 -26.88 3.63 -0.41
CA ARG A 54 -28.34 3.81 -0.50
C ARG A 54 -28.66 4.67 -1.73
N GLY A 55 -29.89 4.61 -2.25
CA GLY A 55 -30.27 5.43 -3.41
C GLY A 55 -30.01 6.94 -3.23
N VAL A 56 -30.22 7.48 -2.02
CA VAL A 56 -29.95 8.89 -1.69
C VAL A 56 -28.48 9.21 -1.38
N ASN A 57 -27.71 8.20 -0.97
CA ASN A 57 -26.28 8.32 -0.72
C ASN A 57 -25.58 7.11 -1.33
N PRO A 58 -25.37 7.14 -2.66
CA PRO A 58 -24.81 6.00 -3.38
C PRO A 58 -23.30 5.85 -3.18
N ASN A 59 -22.66 6.83 -2.54
CA ASN A 59 -21.22 6.94 -2.48
C ASN A 59 -20.68 6.42 -1.14
N GLY A 60 -19.68 5.56 -1.22
CA GLY A 60 -18.82 5.17 -0.10
C GLY A 60 -17.37 5.27 -0.53
N GLY A 61 -16.44 5.30 0.42
CA GLY A 61 -15.04 5.30 0.06
C GLY A 61 -14.11 5.01 1.21
N ILE A 62 -12.89 4.65 0.83
CA ILE A 62 -11.75 4.45 1.72
C ILE A 62 -10.59 5.27 1.22
N GLU A 63 -9.70 5.61 2.13
CA GLU A 63 -8.50 6.37 1.84
C GLU A 63 -7.29 5.61 2.35
N PHE A 64 -6.22 5.62 1.57
CA PHE A 64 -4.95 5.03 1.96
C PHE A 64 -3.81 5.83 1.34
N GLY A 65 -2.73 6.01 2.09
CA GLY A 65 -1.52 6.63 1.58
C GLY A 65 -0.47 5.60 1.19
N MET A 66 0.47 6.05 0.35
CA MET A 66 1.66 5.29 -0.03
C MET A 66 2.90 6.02 0.48
N ARG A 67 3.92 5.25 0.85
CA ARG A 67 5.23 5.80 1.22
C ARG A 67 5.98 6.26 -0.03
N SER A 68 6.80 7.29 0.14
CA SER A 68 7.56 7.92 -0.95
C SER A 68 8.75 7.07 -1.44
N ASP A 69 9.19 6.09 -0.65
CA ASP A 69 10.29 5.16 -0.96
C ASP A 69 9.82 3.84 -1.60
N GLU A 70 8.53 3.73 -1.90
CA GLU A 70 7.89 2.53 -2.45
C GLU A 70 7.08 2.90 -3.70
N VAL A 71 6.83 1.93 -4.58
CA VAL A 71 5.89 2.05 -5.69
C VAL A 71 4.98 0.84 -5.72
N ALA A 72 3.68 1.03 -5.95
CA ALA A 72 2.73 -0.07 -6.10
C ALA A 72 3.00 -0.79 -7.43
N SER A 73 3.28 -2.09 -7.38
CA SER A 73 3.46 -2.93 -8.57
C SER A 73 2.20 -3.72 -8.93
N LYS A 74 1.37 -4.04 -7.94
CA LYS A 74 0.09 -4.73 -8.12
C LYS A 74 -0.91 -4.28 -7.07
N ALA A 75 -2.17 -4.16 -7.48
CA ALA A 75 -3.26 -3.79 -6.59
C ALA A 75 -4.54 -4.56 -6.97
N VAL A 76 -5.17 -5.19 -5.99
CA VAL A 76 -6.43 -5.94 -6.18
C VAL A 76 -7.38 -5.59 -5.04
N LEU A 77 -8.56 -5.10 -5.41
CA LEU A 77 -9.63 -4.81 -4.47
C LEU A 77 -10.55 -6.04 -4.35
N ASN A 78 -10.58 -6.66 -3.18
CA ASN A 78 -11.50 -7.74 -2.85
C ASN A 78 -12.70 -7.15 -2.10
N LEU A 79 -13.88 -7.24 -2.71
CA LEU A 79 -15.13 -6.73 -2.14
C LEU A 79 -16.01 -7.88 -1.68
N GLU A 80 -16.48 -7.81 -0.44
CA GLU A 80 -17.65 -8.56 0.04
C GLU A 80 -18.83 -7.58 0.06
N TYR A 81 -19.89 -7.86 -0.69
CA TYR A 81 -21.08 -7.00 -0.71
C TYR A 81 -22.37 -7.80 -0.80
N THR A 82 -23.46 -7.19 -0.34
CA THR A 82 -24.83 -7.74 -0.40
C THR A 82 -25.75 -6.73 -1.08
N PRO A 83 -26.23 -7.03 -2.30
CA PRO A 83 -27.22 -6.21 -2.98
C PRO A 83 -28.63 -6.50 -2.44
N SER A 84 -29.49 -5.48 -2.45
CA SER A 84 -30.91 -5.63 -2.10
C SER A 84 -31.63 -6.64 -3.00
N PRO A 85 -32.52 -7.49 -2.45
CA PRO A 85 -33.26 -8.48 -3.23
C PRO A 85 -34.25 -7.87 -4.23
N SER A 86 -34.58 -6.58 -4.07
CA SER A 86 -35.53 -5.87 -4.94
C SER A 86 -34.86 -5.18 -6.13
N LEU A 87 -33.55 -5.34 -6.33
CA LEU A 87 -32.84 -4.71 -7.43
C LEU A 87 -33.08 -5.45 -8.75
N LEU A 88 -33.07 -4.69 -9.84
CA LEU A 88 -33.07 -5.19 -11.20
C LEU A 88 -31.65 -5.63 -11.59
N PRO A 89 -31.45 -6.92 -11.94
CA PRO A 89 -30.18 -7.41 -12.44
C PRO A 89 -29.75 -6.68 -13.73
N VAL A 90 -28.45 -6.64 -14.00
CA VAL A 90 -27.82 -5.99 -15.17
C VAL A 90 -27.92 -4.46 -15.18
N GLN A 91 -29.08 -3.89 -14.82
CA GLN A 91 -29.25 -2.44 -14.69
C GLN A 91 -28.59 -1.89 -13.43
N SER A 92 -28.72 -2.61 -12.32
CA SER A 92 -28.05 -2.25 -11.07
C SER A 92 -26.58 -2.61 -11.13
N GLN A 93 -25.71 -1.68 -10.78
CA GLN A 93 -24.26 -1.83 -10.87
C GLN A 93 -23.54 -1.10 -9.73
N LEU A 94 -22.38 -1.61 -9.37
CA LEU A 94 -21.45 -0.98 -8.45
C LEU A 94 -20.21 -0.54 -9.25
N LYS A 95 -19.95 0.77 -9.29
CA LYS A 95 -18.75 1.32 -9.92
C LYS A 95 -17.66 1.51 -8.89
N VAL A 96 -16.43 1.21 -9.28
CA VAL A 96 -15.23 1.36 -8.45
C VAL A 96 -14.33 2.39 -9.10
N TYR A 97 -14.03 3.45 -8.37
CA TYR A 97 -13.14 4.52 -8.78
C TYR A 97 -11.89 4.52 -7.90
N LEU A 98 -10.74 4.83 -8.49
CA LEU A 98 -9.51 5.18 -7.80
C LEU A 98 -9.11 6.59 -8.24
N ASN A 99 -9.02 7.54 -7.30
CA ASN A 99 -8.63 8.93 -7.60
C ASN A 99 -9.46 9.53 -8.75
N ASP A 100 -10.77 9.28 -8.71
CA ASP A 100 -11.78 9.67 -9.73
C ASP A 100 -11.67 8.99 -11.11
N GLU A 101 -10.71 8.07 -11.30
CA GLU A 101 -10.63 7.22 -12.49
C GLU A 101 -11.43 5.92 -12.30
N LEU A 102 -12.20 5.52 -13.31
CA LEU A 102 -13.03 4.31 -13.26
C LEU A 102 -12.15 3.05 -13.42
N MET A 103 -12.02 2.27 -12.35
CA MET A 103 -11.25 1.02 -12.36
C MET A 103 -12.08 -0.18 -12.86
N GLY A 104 -13.37 -0.18 -12.56
CA GLY A 104 -14.25 -1.29 -12.96
C GLY A 104 -15.71 -1.06 -12.61
N VAL A 105 -16.56 -1.84 -13.26
CA VAL A 105 -18.01 -1.85 -13.04
C VAL A 105 -18.45 -3.28 -12.75
N LEU A 106 -19.13 -3.47 -11.62
CA LEU A 106 -19.64 -4.75 -11.17
C LEU A 106 -21.16 -4.76 -11.36
N PRO A 107 -21.69 -5.43 -12.40
CA PRO A 107 -23.14 -5.57 -12.56
C PRO A 107 -23.68 -6.52 -11.49
N VAL A 108 -24.86 -6.21 -10.96
CA VAL A 108 -25.59 -7.08 -10.03
C VAL A 108 -26.30 -8.17 -10.85
N THR A 109 -26.08 -9.44 -10.51
CA THR A 109 -26.77 -10.58 -11.13
C THR A 109 -27.92 -11.08 -10.28
N LYS A 110 -28.83 -11.86 -10.89
CA LYS A 110 -30.03 -12.36 -10.22
C LYS A 110 -29.69 -13.30 -9.04
N GLU A 111 -28.59 -14.03 -9.14
CA GLU A 111 -28.15 -15.01 -8.15
C GLU A 111 -27.59 -14.35 -6.88
N GLN A 112 -27.12 -13.11 -7.01
CA GLN A 112 -26.49 -12.33 -5.94
C GLN A 112 -27.50 -11.58 -5.07
N LEU A 113 -28.72 -11.38 -5.56
CA LEU A 113 -29.79 -10.65 -4.87
C LEU A 113 -30.07 -11.19 -3.47
N GLY A 114 -29.92 -10.33 -2.46
CA GLY A 114 -30.11 -10.68 -1.05
C GLY A 114 -29.06 -11.63 -0.46
N LYS A 115 -27.98 -11.94 -1.20
CA LYS A 115 -26.92 -12.85 -0.76
C LYS A 115 -25.57 -12.15 -0.71
N LYS A 116 -24.73 -12.62 0.21
CA LYS A 116 -23.34 -12.19 0.27
C LYS A 116 -22.59 -12.66 -0.96
N THR A 117 -21.97 -11.72 -1.65
CA THR A 117 -21.24 -11.91 -2.90
C THR A 117 -19.81 -11.41 -2.72
N LEU A 118 -18.86 -12.13 -3.33
CA LEU A 118 -17.47 -11.72 -3.41
C LEU A 118 -17.14 -11.30 -4.83
N ALA A 119 -16.44 -10.18 -4.99
CA ALA A 119 -15.90 -9.74 -6.27
C ALA A 119 -14.45 -9.28 -6.11
N GLN A 120 -13.68 -9.44 -7.18
CA GLN A 120 -12.32 -8.93 -7.27
C GLN A 120 -12.27 -7.90 -8.39
N VAL A 121 -11.74 -6.72 -8.10
CA VAL A 121 -11.52 -5.65 -9.07
C VAL A 121 -10.02 -5.40 -9.14
N PRO A 122 -9.37 -5.69 -10.28
CA PRO A 122 -7.98 -5.31 -10.47
C PRO A 122 -7.89 -3.78 -10.50
N ILE A 123 -6.96 -3.23 -9.72
CA ILE A 123 -6.71 -1.80 -9.66
C ILE A 123 -5.42 -1.55 -10.43
N ASN A 124 -5.45 -0.63 -11.39
CA ASN A 124 -4.26 -0.32 -12.16
C ASN A 124 -3.31 0.53 -11.28
N PRO A 125 -2.09 0.04 -10.99
CA PRO A 125 -1.16 0.72 -10.10
C PRO A 125 -0.68 2.09 -10.64
N LEU A 126 -0.81 2.35 -11.95
CA LEU A 126 -0.42 3.63 -12.55
C LEU A 126 -1.25 4.82 -12.04
N PHE A 127 -2.45 4.58 -11.52
CA PHE A 127 -3.31 5.61 -10.94
C PHE A 127 -3.11 5.76 -9.43
N ILE A 128 -2.24 4.96 -8.82
CA ILE A 128 -1.89 5.09 -7.40
C ILE A 128 -0.89 6.23 -7.25
N THR A 129 -1.25 7.19 -6.42
CA THR A 129 -0.45 8.38 -6.06
C THR A 129 -0.08 8.34 -4.58
N ASP A 130 0.40 9.45 -4.03
CA ASP A 130 0.77 9.56 -2.61
C ASP A 130 -0.43 9.36 -1.67
N PHE A 131 -1.57 9.99 -2.00
CA PHE A 131 -2.82 9.90 -1.24
C PHE A 131 -3.92 9.38 -2.16
N ASN A 132 -4.43 8.20 -1.84
CA ASN A 132 -5.36 7.50 -2.70
C ASN A 132 -6.73 7.44 -2.06
N ARG A 133 -7.75 7.68 -2.87
CA ARG A 133 -9.15 7.49 -2.51
C ARG A 133 -9.79 6.47 -3.43
N VAL A 134 -10.25 5.37 -2.85
CA VAL A 134 -11.11 4.42 -3.57
C VAL A 134 -12.55 4.80 -3.27
N ARG A 135 -13.29 5.16 -4.30
CA ARG A 135 -14.71 5.54 -4.21
C ARG A 135 -15.57 4.45 -4.84
N LEU A 136 -16.55 3.98 -4.08
CA LEU A 136 -17.56 3.03 -4.49
C LEU A 136 -18.85 3.81 -4.77
N GLU A 137 -19.41 3.65 -5.96
CA GLU A 137 -20.64 4.34 -6.37
C GLU A 137 -21.69 3.30 -6.76
N PHE A 138 -22.78 3.28 -6.00
CA PHE A 138 -23.92 2.42 -6.26
C PHE A 138 -24.90 3.08 -7.23
N VAL A 139 -25.16 2.41 -8.35
CA VAL A 139 -26.24 2.78 -9.27
C VAL A 139 -27.27 1.66 -9.20
N GLY A 140 -28.37 1.91 -8.48
CA GLY A 140 -29.41 0.91 -8.23
C GLY A 140 -30.71 1.26 -8.93
N HIS A 141 -31.33 0.25 -9.52
CA HIS A 141 -32.68 0.31 -10.08
C HIS A 141 -33.51 -0.86 -9.50
N TYR A 142 -34.78 -0.61 -9.19
CA TYR A 142 -35.74 -1.57 -8.67
C TYR A 142 -37.03 -1.68 -9.52
N ARG A 143 -37.23 -0.79 -10.49
CA ARG A 143 -38.30 -0.85 -11.50
C ARG A 143 -37.89 -0.05 -12.75
N ASP A 144 -38.41 -0.41 -13.93
CA ASP A 144 -37.98 0.26 -15.16
C ASP A 144 -38.53 1.70 -15.34
N VAL A 145 -39.63 2.06 -14.64
CA VAL A 145 -40.34 3.33 -14.85
C VAL A 145 -40.78 3.94 -13.50
N CYS A 146 -40.67 5.27 -13.36
CA CYS A 146 -41.13 6.05 -12.19
C CYS A 146 -40.55 5.56 -10.85
N GLU A 147 -39.22 5.51 -10.77
CA GLU A 147 -38.48 5.19 -9.55
C GLU A 147 -38.49 6.34 -8.54
N ASN A 148 -38.54 6.00 -7.26
CA ASN A 148 -38.22 6.94 -6.19
C ASN A 148 -36.76 6.71 -5.74
N PRO A 149 -35.85 7.68 -5.94
CA PRO A 149 -34.45 7.55 -5.51
C PRO A 149 -34.30 7.42 -3.98
N ALA A 150 -35.31 7.86 -3.21
CA ALA A 150 -35.36 7.72 -1.76
C ALA A 150 -36.04 6.42 -1.28
N SER A 151 -36.30 5.47 -2.17
CA SER A 151 -36.86 4.17 -1.78
C SER A 151 -35.91 3.41 -0.84
N SER A 152 -36.46 2.85 0.24
CA SER A 152 -35.72 1.99 1.15
C SER A 152 -35.28 0.66 0.53
N THR A 153 -35.80 0.32 -0.65
CA THR A 153 -35.41 -0.87 -1.42
C THR A 153 -34.08 -0.71 -2.15
N LEU A 154 -33.62 0.54 -2.37
CA LEU A 154 -32.39 0.86 -3.08
C LEU A 154 -31.21 0.85 -2.11
N TRP A 155 -30.63 -0.33 -1.91
CA TRP A 155 -29.49 -0.48 -1.03
C TRP A 155 -28.49 -1.54 -1.50
N LEU A 156 -27.22 -1.31 -1.16
CA LEU A 156 -26.12 -2.24 -1.33
C LEU A 156 -25.17 -2.08 -0.14
N ASP A 157 -24.97 -3.16 0.62
CA ASP A 157 -24.11 -3.14 1.80
C ASP A 157 -22.74 -3.74 1.48
N ILE A 158 -21.69 -2.97 1.72
CA ILE A 158 -20.29 -3.39 1.62
C ILE A 158 -19.84 -3.91 3.00
N GLY A 159 -19.45 -5.18 3.03
CA GLY A 159 -19.00 -5.87 4.22
C GLY A 159 -17.61 -5.46 4.68
N ARG A 160 -17.40 -5.53 6.00
CA ARG A 160 -16.10 -5.24 6.66
C ARG A 160 -14.96 -6.20 6.31
N ASN A 161 -15.29 -7.35 5.74
CA ASN A 161 -14.34 -8.35 5.28
C ASN A 161 -13.68 -7.98 3.95
N SER A 162 -14.15 -6.92 3.29
CA SER A 162 -13.51 -6.37 2.11
C SER A 162 -12.08 -5.92 2.43
N ALA A 163 -11.18 -6.08 1.47
CA ALA A 163 -9.78 -5.77 1.64
C ALA A 163 -9.13 -5.35 0.32
N LEU A 164 -8.16 -4.45 0.43
CA LEU A 164 -7.31 -4.03 -0.65
C LEU A 164 -5.95 -4.72 -0.50
N ASP A 165 -5.63 -5.63 -1.41
CA ASP A 165 -4.35 -6.33 -1.47
C ASP A 165 -3.40 -5.54 -2.38
N LEU A 166 -2.28 -5.10 -1.83
CA LEU A 166 -1.28 -4.28 -2.50
C LEU A 166 0.07 -4.98 -2.45
N THR A 167 0.79 -4.94 -3.57
CA THR A 167 2.19 -5.33 -3.63
C THR A 167 2.99 -4.07 -3.92
N TYR A 168 3.89 -3.74 -3.02
CA TYR A 168 4.84 -2.63 -3.17
C TYR A 168 6.20 -3.15 -3.58
N SER A 169 6.91 -2.36 -4.38
CA SER A 169 8.33 -2.55 -4.70
C SER A 169 9.09 -1.37 -4.12
N MET A 170 10.16 -1.62 -3.37
CA MET A 170 11.00 -0.54 -2.87
C MET A 170 11.76 0.14 -4.02
N LEU A 171 11.90 1.46 -3.92
CA LEU A 171 12.75 2.24 -4.80
C LEU A 171 14.17 2.29 -4.21
N ALA A 172 15.19 2.30 -5.09
CA ALA A 172 16.56 2.52 -4.65
C ALA A 172 16.73 4.00 -4.29
N VAL A 173 16.56 4.32 -3.00
CA VAL A 173 16.76 5.67 -2.48
C VAL A 173 18.23 5.85 -2.11
N ASN A 174 18.85 6.93 -2.59
CA ASN A 174 20.21 7.29 -2.22
C ASN A 174 20.29 7.64 -0.73
N ASN A 175 21.41 7.28 -0.08
CA ASN A 175 21.63 7.61 1.33
C ASN A 175 22.03 9.09 1.48
N ASP A 176 21.02 9.97 1.46
CA ASP A 176 21.18 11.40 1.63
C ASP A 176 20.26 11.92 2.74
N LEU A 177 20.87 12.57 3.74
CA LEU A 177 20.17 13.15 4.89
C LEU A 177 19.29 14.36 4.53
N SER A 178 19.43 14.92 3.32
CA SER A 178 18.55 15.99 2.84
C SER A 178 17.07 15.57 2.78
N HIS A 179 16.79 14.27 2.63
CA HIS A 179 15.43 13.70 2.58
C HIS A 179 14.88 13.31 3.96
N PHE A 180 15.64 13.55 5.04
CA PHE A 180 15.17 13.30 6.39
C PHE A 180 13.88 14.09 6.66
N PRO A 181 12.78 13.43 7.10
CA PRO A 181 12.75 12.18 7.87
C PRO A 181 12.41 10.89 7.11
N VAL A 182 12.22 10.92 5.78
CA VAL A 182 12.02 9.70 4.97
C VAL A 182 13.36 8.96 4.87
N PRO A 183 13.42 7.60 4.98
CA PRO A 183 12.33 6.61 5.01
C PRO A 183 11.78 6.28 6.41
N PHE A 184 12.31 6.89 7.47
CA PHE A 184 11.98 6.54 8.86
C PHE A 184 10.59 7.01 9.30
N PHE A 185 10.14 8.14 8.74
CA PHE A 185 8.78 8.65 8.91
C PHE A 185 8.30 9.27 7.61
N ASP A 186 7.13 8.85 7.18
CA ASP A 186 6.39 9.45 6.08
C ASP A 186 4.98 9.81 6.58
N PRO A 187 4.53 11.07 6.51
CA PRO A 187 3.18 11.46 6.91
C PRO A 187 2.08 10.78 6.07
N ARG A 188 2.41 10.21 4.91
CA ARG A 188 1.49 9.45 4.05
C ARG A 188 1.25 8.03 4.57
N ASP A 189 2.11 7.53 5.47
CA ASP A 189 1.94 6.21 6.06
C ASP A 189 1.12 6.29 7.34
N ASN A 190 -0.10 5.75 7.29
CA ASN A 190 -1.02 5.74 8.43
C ASN A 190 -0.70 4.66 9.48
N ARG A 191 0.40 3.91 9.33
CA ARG A 191 0.82 2.88 10.27
C ARG A 191 1.52 3.47 11.50
N PRO A 192 1.55 2.74 12.63
CA PRO A 192 2.37 3.11 13.78
C PRO A 192 3.86 3.19 13.39
N VAL A 193 4.49 4.33 13.72
CA VAL A 193 5.91 4.57 13.44
C VAL A 193 6.78 3.67 14.31
N THR A 194 7.65 2.89 13.66
CA THR A 194 8.63 2.03 14.34
C THR A 194 10.02 2.51 13.99
N LEU A 195 10.71 3.11 14.96
CA LEU A 195 12.06 3.65 14.78
C LEU A 195 13.10 2.67 15.35
N PRO A 196 13.92 2.01 14.52
CA PRO A 196 15.03 1.20 15.00
C PRO A 196 16.17 2.13 15.44
N MET A 197 16.53 2.07 16.71
CA MET A 197 17.73 2.73 17.24
C MET A 197 18.82 1.67 17.41
N VAL A 198 19.95 1.87 16.72
CA VAL A 198 21.08 0.95 16.73
C VAL A 198 22.27 1.65 17.37
N PHE A 199 22.83 1.04 18.40
CA PHE A 199 24.03 1.51 19.09
C PHE A 199 25.18 0.54 18.82
N ALA A 200 26.42 1.04 18.83
CA ALA A 200 27.61 0.22 18.63
C ALA A 200 27.91 -0.70 19.84
N ASP A 201 27.51 -0.28 21.05
CA ASP A 201 27.64 -1.01 22.31
C ASP A 201 26.51 -0.55 23.29
N VAL A 202 26.52 -1.02 24.54
CA VAL A 202 25.60 -0.60 25.60
C VAL A 202 25.60 0.93 25.70
N PRO A 203 24.44 1.60 25.50
CA PRO A 203 24.41 3.04 25.36
C PRO A 203 24.68 3.75 26.69
N ASP A 204 25.59 4.72 26.67
CA ASP A 204 25.84 5.60 27.82
C ASP A 204 24.68 6.60 28.03
N LEU A 205 24.76 7.41 29.10
CA LEU A 205 23.71 8.37 29.42
C LEU A 205 23.49 9.42 28.32
N ALA A 206 24.56 9.86 27.65
CA ALA A 206 24.48 10.85 26.58
C ALA A 206 23.77 10.27 25.35
N GLN A 207 24.09 9.02 25.00
CA GLN A 207 23.44 8.29 23.91
C GLN A 207 21.96 8.00 24.19
N GLN A 208 21.61 7.66 25.44
CA GLN A 208 20.21 7.50 25.85
C GLN A 208 19.44 8.83 25.76
N GLN A 209 20.05 9.93 26.17
CA GLN A 209 19.46 11.27 26.04
C GLN A 209 19.24 11.65 24.57
N ALA A 210 20.26 11.50 23.71
CA ALA A 210 20.13 11.77 22.28
C ALA A 210 19.02 10.92 21.64
N ALA A 211 18.97 9.63 21.96
CA ALA A 211 17.94 8.71 21.50
C ALA A 211 16.53 9.15 21.93
N SER A 212 16.36 9.57 23.19
CA SER A 212 15.07 10.07 23.69
C SER A 212 14.61 11.37 23.02
N ILE A 213 15.54 12.28 22.70
CA ILE A 213 15.24 13.52 21.97
C ILE A 213 14.74 13.19 20.56
N VAL A 214 15.44 12.30 19.85
CA VAL A 214 15.03 11.85 18.50
C VAL A 214 13.68 11.15 18.56
N ALA A 215 13.46 10.25 19.52
CA ALA A 215 12.18 9.57 19.74
C ALA A 215 11.03 10.56 19.95
N SER A 216 11.26 11.58 20.80
CA SER A 216 10.28 12.62 21.10
C SER A 216 9.93 13.45 19.87
N TRP A 217 10.94 13.81 19.06
CA TRP A 217 10.72 14.54 17.81
C TRP A 217 9.87 13.74 16.82
N PHE A 218 10.20 12.46 16.58
CA PHE A 218 9.39 11.60 15.72
C PHE A 218 7.98 11.38 16.28
N GLY A 219 7.85 11.24 17.61
CA GLY A 219 6.56 11.16 18.28
C GLY A 219 5.69 12.39 18.04
N SER A 220 6.27 13.58 18.07
CA SER A 220 5.56 14.84 17.78
C SER A 220 5.06 14.92 16.33
N ARG A 221 5.77 14.29 15.38
CA ARG A 221 5.36 14.23 13.96
C ARG A 221 4.26 13.22 13.71
N ALA A 222 4.30 12.07 14.40
CA ALA A 222 3.30 11.02 14.27
C ALA A 222 1.96 11.37 14.94
N ALA A 223 1.98 12.13 16.03
CA ALA A 223 0.78 12.49 16.80
C ALA A 223 -0.24 13.34 16.01
N GLY A 224 0.18 14.04 14.95
CA GLY A 224 -0.72 14.77 14.06
C GLY A 224 -1.56 13.88 13.13
N ALA A 225 -1.22 12.60 12.98
CA ALA A 225 -1.86 11.68 12.04
C ALA A 225 -2.85 10.69 12.71
N VAL A 226 -3.12 10.81 14.02
CA VAL A 226 -3.98 9.86 14.75
C VAL A 226 -5.08 10.62 15.50
N SER A 227 -6.32 10.36 15.08
CA SER A 227 -7.54 10.66 15.83
C SER A 227 -7.35 10.30 17.31
N ALA A 228 -7.64 11.27 18.17
CA ALA A 228 -7.48 11.20 19.62
C ALA A 228 -8.29 10.04 20.22
N SER A 229 -7.73 8.83 20.27
CA SER A 229 -8.28 7.78 21.14
C SER A 229 -7.35 6.61 21.45
N ARG A 230 -6.09 6.61 20.99
CA ARG A 230 -5.12 5.55 21.37
C ARG A 230 -3.77 6.19 21.68
N CYS A 231 -3.37 6.10 22.94
CA CYS A 231 -2.03 6.41 23.40
C CYS A 231 -1.00 5.76 22.45
N CYS A 232 -0.18 6.59 21.82
CA CYS A 232 0.78 6.20 20.79
C CYS A 232 1.81 5.24 21.38
N ILE A 233 1.69 3.94 21.10
CA ILE A 233 2.73 2.96 21.43
C ILE A 233 3.84 3.11 20.37
N ILE A 234 4.77 4.04 20.60
CA ILE A 234 6.06 4.00 19.91
C ILE A 234 6.78 2.76 20.43
N THR A 235 6.93 1.74 19.59
CA THR A 235 7.69 0.55 19.95
C THR A 235 9.16 0.77 19.56
N CYS A 236 9.97 1.26 20.49
CA CYS A 236 11.42 1.36 20.29
C CYS A 236 12.04 -0.03 20.49
N ARG A 237 12.39 -0.71 19.39
CA ARG A 237 13.12 -1.98 19.44
C ARG A 237 14.61 -1.68 19.46
N ILE A 238 15.26 -1.85 20.61
CA ILE A 238 16.72 -1.83 20.73
C ILE A 238 17.22 -3.20 20.25
N ALA A 239 17.89 -3.25 19.10
CA ALA A 239 18.52 -4.45 18.60
C ALA A 239 20.04 -4.33 18.77
N MET A 240 20.62 -5.12 19.69
CA MET A 240 22.06 -5.29 19.80
C MET A 240 22.53 -6.28 18.73
N ARG A 241 23.52 -5.89 17.92
CA ARG A 241 24.15 -6.79 16.94
C ARG A 241 25.16 -7.68 17.67
N SER A 242 24.84 -8.96 17.86
CA SER A 242 25.86 -9.97 18.13
C SER A 242 25.56 -11.26 17.36
N CYS A 243 26.47 -11.61 16.44
CA CYS A 243 26.55 -12.92 15.81
C CYS A 243 27.16 -13.93 16.81
N SER A 244 26.40 -14.93 17.29
CA SER A 244 26.81 -16.33 17.56
C SER A 244 25.70 -17.17 18.24
N PRO A 245 25.70 -18.52 18.09
CA PRO A 245 24.55 -19.42 18.33
C PRO A 245 24.40 -19.89 19.80
N PRO A 246 23.36 -20.67 20.17
CA PRO A 246 22.61 -20.48 21.42
C PRO A 246 23.09 -21.36 22.57
N THR A 247 23.04 -20.82 23.80
CA THR A 247 22.89 -21.61 25.03
C THR A 247 21.90 -20.93 25.96
N ILE A 248 20.69 -21.51 25.97
CA ILE A 248 19.80 -21.79 27.11
C ILE A 248 20.06 -20.93 28.36
N ASP A 249 19.29 -19.85 28.53
CA ASP A 249 18.42 -19.59 29.70
C ASP A 249 17.99 -18.10 29.72
N ALA A 250 16.69 -17.89 29.50
CA ALA A 250 15.97 -16.64 29.83
C ALA A 250 15.17 -16.91 31.13
N PRO A 251 14.89 -15.92 32.01
CA PRO A 251 14.43 -14.58 31.64
C PRO A 251 14.86 -13.43 32.60
N ILE A 252 15.58 -12.42 32.09
CA ILE A 252 15.68 -11.10 32.74
C ILE A 252 15.56 -10.00 31.68
N SER A 253 14.33 -9.73 31.22
CA SER A 253 14.01 -8.49 30.49
C SER A 253 12.50 -8.30 30.39
N CYS A 254 11.90 -7.80 31.47
CA CYS A 254 10.56 -7.19 31.43
C CYS A 254 10.28 -6.24 32.62
N ALA A 255 11.13 -6.20 33.65
CA ALA A 255 10.82 -5.51 34.90
C ALA A 255 11.26 -4.03 34.98
N ILE A 256 12.09 -3.52 34.07
CA ILE A 256 12.69 -2.18 34.22
C ILE A 256 11.84 -1.06 33.63
N ILE A 257 11.00 -1.33 32.63
CA ILE A 257 10.20 -0.29 31.95
C ILE A 257 8.97 0.13 32.78
N LEU A 258 8.44 -0.73 33.66
CA LEU A 258 7.25 -0.41 34.46
C LEU A 258 7.52 0.42 35.73
N ARG A 259 8.79 0.56 36.16
CA ARG A 259 9.12 1.29 37.40
C ARG A 259 9.38 2.79 37.20
N LEU A 260 9.68 3.25 35.98
CA LEU A 260 9.92 4.68 35.75
C LEU A 260 8.63 5.52 35.61
N THR A 261 7.52 4.94 35.13
CA THR A 261 6.25 5.68 34.96
C THR A 261 5.52 5.98 36.27
N ARG A 262 5.83 5.28 37.37
CA ARG A 262 5.23 5.57 38.70
C ARG A 262 5.93 6.64 39.52
N ARG A 263 7.13 7.09 39.11
CA ARG A 263 7.94 8.08 39.87
C ARG A 263 7.86 9.51 39.34
N LEU A 264 7.22 9.72 38.20
CA LEU A 264 7.04 11.04 37.56
C LEU A 264 5.62 11.61 37.72
N LEU A 265 4.77 10.95 38.52
CA LEU A 265 3.39 11.37 38.84
C LEU A 265 3.15 11.58 40.35
N ARG A 266 4.19 11.98 41.09
CA ARG A 266 4.08 12.58 42.42
C ARG A 266 4.98 13.79 42.51
#